data_AF-Q1JVB9-F1
#
_entry.id   AF-Q1JVB9-F1
#
_cell.length_a   1.000
_cell.length_b   1.000
_cell.length_c   1.000
_cell.angle_alpha   90.00
_cell.angle_beta   90.00
_cell.angle_gamma   90.00
#
_symmetry.space_group_name_H-M   'P 1'
#
loop_
_entity.id
_entity.type
_entity.pdbx_description
1 polymer ?
#
loop_
_entity_poly.entity_id
_entity_poly.type
_entity_poly.pdbx_seq_one_letter_code
_entity_poly.pdbx_strand_id
1 'polypeptide(L)'
;MSEEKQSNIHYFYLFMLFIMLIFFAISSPIEKEDKKITPEKRTSTATKPPKNNSTDISFIMDSQKAKKGKKLLHDILIAHNIVDQFYYEPYLFGEGTANPKLNISLPVGVWANLTTDQQAALEAYVSSEIITVWRTPFKYSVVKANSPAAIITKKNVKNMYFYDWEIIEGKITNNGRDILHEKTISTGEKWQDKDLSKYF
;
A
#
# COMPACT_ATOMS: atom_id res chain seq x y z
N MET A 1 1.39 64.93 -5.01
CA MET A 1 2.02 63.59 -5.04
C MET A 1 2.57 63.44 -6.44
N SER A 2 3.90 63.45 -6.62
CA SER A 2 4.53 63.70 -7.92
C SER A 2 4.22 62.58 -8.93
N GLU A 3 3.98 62.97 -10.19
CA GLU A 3 3.72 62.06 -11.32
C GLU A 3 4.79 60.97 -11.46
N GLU A 4 6.01 61.26 -11.00
CA GLU A 4 7.14 60.35 -10.90
C GLU A 4 6.85 59.07 -10.07
N LYS A 5 6.09 59.19 -8.97
CA LYS A 5 5.72 58.02 -8.15
C LYS A 5 4.72 57.12 -8.85
N GLN A 6 3.82 57.66 -9.66
CA GLN A 6 2.84 56.88 -10.41
C GLN A 6 3.49 56.11 -11.56
N SER A 7 4.49 56.71 -12.21
CA SER A 7 5.26 56.08 -13.27
C SER A 7 6.03 54.84 -12.78
N ASN A 8 6.71 54.96 -11.63
CA ASN A 8 7.48 53.85 -11.05
C ASN A 8 6.62 52.64 -10.64
N ILE A 9 5.38 52.89 -10.20
CA ILE A 9 4.44 51.81 -9.86
C ILE A 9 3.99 51.06 -11.13
N HIS A 10 3.75 51.78 -12.24
CA HIS A 10 3.40 51.16 -13.51
C HIS A 10 4.51 50.24 -14.04
N TYR A 11 5.77 50.68 -14.00
CA TYR A 11 6.89 49.85 -14.44
C TYR A 11 7.09 48.61 -13.57
N PHE A 12 6.82 48.70 -12.27
CA PHE A 12 6.90 47.54 -11.37
C PHE A 12 5.89 46.45 -11.74
N TYR A 13 4.63 46.81 -12.03
CA TYR A 13 3.62 45.83 -12.45
C TYR A 13 3.92 45.25 -13.84
N LEU A 14 4.42 46.07 -14.77
CA LEU A 14 4.83 45.60 -16.09
C LEU A 14 5.99 44.58 -15.99
N PHE A 15 6.94 44.84 -15.11
CA PHE A 15 8.06 43.94 -14.83
C PHE A 15 7.61 42.63 -14.20
N MET A 16 6.70 42.66 -13.22
CA MET A 16 6.13 41.45 -12.60
C MET A 16 5.37 40.59 -13.62
N LEU A 17 4.61 41.21 -14.52
CA LEU A 17 3.90 40.50 -15.59
C LEU A 17 4.87 39.86 -16.58
N PHE A 18 5.98 40.53 -16.89
CA PHE A 18 7.04 39.98 -17.74
C PHE A 18 7.74 38.78 -17.09
N ILE A 19 8.05 38.82 -15.79
CA ILE A 19 8.59 37.67 -15.05
C ILE A 19 7.62 36.49 -15.09
N MET A 20 6.32 36.73 -14.88
CA MET A 20 5.33 35.65 -14.87
C MET A 20 5.23 34.95 -16.24
N LEU A 21 5.31 35.72 -17.35
CA LEU A 21 5.34 35.17 -18.71
C LEU A 21 6.61 34.36 -19.00
N ILE A 22 7.76 34.81 -18.50
CA ILE A 22 9.01 34.04 -18.60
C ILE A 22 8.84 32.69 -17.90
N PHE A 23 8.39 32.67 -16.63
CA PHE A 23 8.17 31.42 -15.90
C PHE A 23 7.19 30.49 -16.62
N PHE A 24 6.11 31.02 -17.20
CA PHE A 24 5.17 30.22 -17.98
C PHE A 24 5.82 29.60 -19.24
N ALA A 25 6.68 30.34 -19.93
CA ALA A 25 7.40 29.85 -21.10
C ALA A 25 8.41 28.73 -20.74
N ILE A 26 9.14 28.85 -19.62
CA ILE A 26 10.08 27.80 -19.16
C ILE A 26 9.36 26.59 -18.53
N SER A 27 8.09 26.73 -18.15
CA SER A 27 7.27 25.65 -17.57
C SER A 27 6.64 24.72 -18.63
N SER A 28 6.95 24.94 -19.91
CA SER A 28 6.54 24.00 -20.95
C SER A 28 7.15 22.64 -20.63
N PRO A 29 6.35 21.55 -20.60
CA PRO A 29 6.89 20.23 -20.33
C PRO A 29 7.95 19.94 -21.38
N ILE A 30 9.17 19.65 -20.92
CA ILE A 30 10.22 19.10 -21.76
C ILE A 30 9.64 17.82 -22.35
N GLU A 31 9.22 17.90 -23.60
CA GLU A 31 8.89 16.77 -24.44
C GLU A 31 10.21 16.02 -24.57
N LYS A 32 10.43 15.06 -23.67
CA LYS A 32 11.59 14.18 -23.75
C LYS A 32 11.46 13.47 -25.09
N GLU A 33 12.40 13.74 -25.97
CA GLU A 33 12.67 12.88 -27.12
C GLU A 33 12.71 11.45 -26.62
N ASP A 34 11.64 10.70 -26.89
CA ASP A 34 11.63 9.26 -26.79
C ASP A 34 12.65 8.76 -27.80
N LYS A 35 13.89 8.55 -27.34
CA LYS A 35 14.79 7.61 -27.97
C LYS A 35 13.99 6.33 -28.13
N LYS A 36 13.64 6.05 -29.39
CA LYS A 36 13.00 4.84 -29.86
C LYS A 36 13.94 3.67 -29.60
N ILE A 37 14.07 3.29 -28.34
CA ILE A 37 14.53 1.98 -27.92
C ILE A 37 13.40 1.09 -28.37
N THR A 38 13.60 0.44 -29.52
CA THR A 38 12.77 -0.67 -29.98
C THR A 38 12.50 -1.55 -28.75
N PRO A 39 11.25 -1.63 -28.25
CA PRO A 39 10.95 -2.59 -27.22
C PRO A 39 11.13 -3.93 -27.91
N GLU A 40 12.24 -4.59 -27.61
CA GLU A 40 12.36 -6.02 -27.79
C GLU A 40 11.09 -6.58 -27.17
N LYS A 41 10.25 -7.12 -28.03
CA LYS A 41 8.95 -7.68 -27.72
C LYS A 41 9.22 -8.88 -26.81
N ARG A 42 9.48 -8.62 -25.52
CA ARG A 42 9.07 -9.52 -24.47
C ARG A 42 7.56 -9.54 -24.54
N THR A 43 7.04 -10.41 -25.40
CA THR A 43 5.83 -11.16 -25.12
C THR A 43 6.03 -11.88 -23.79
N SER A 44 6.04 -11.11 -22.69
CA SER A 44 5.39 -11.56 -21.49
C SER A 44 3.92 -11.51 -21.85
N THR A 45 3.44 -12.60 -22.44
CA THR A 45 2.13 -13.09 -22.03
C THR A 45 2.26 -13.33 -20.53
N ALA A 46 2.08 -12.26 -19.75
CA ALA A 46 1.70 -12.36 -18.36
C ALA A 46 0.30 -12.94 -18.40
N THR A 47 0.24 -14.25 -18.63
CA THR A 47 -0.90 -15.08 -18.33
C THR A 47 -1.19 -14.75 -16.90
N LYS A 48 -2.22 -13.93 -16.65
CA LYS A 48 -2.68 -13.66 -15.30
C LYS A 48 -2.75 -15.02 -14.62
N PRO A 49 -2.01 -15.25 -13.52
CA PRO A 49 -2.10 -16.54 -12.85
C PRO A 49 -3.57 -16.81 -12.57
N PRO A 50 -4.03 -18.07 -12.73
CA PRO A 50 -5.43 -18.40 -12.50
C PRO A 50 -5.82 -17.85 -11.13
N LYS A 51 -6.99 -17.22 -11.04
CA LYS A 51 -7.62 -17.00 -9.74
C LYS A 51 -7.68 -18.37 -9.09
N ASN A 52 -6.87 -18.61 -8.05
CA ASN A 52 -6.78 -19.89 -7.37
C ASN A 52 -8.19 -20.46 -7.12
N ASN A 53 -8.32 -21.77 -7.27
CA ASN A 53 -9.60 -22.46 -7.17
C ASN A 53 -10.24 -22.17 -5.80
N SER A 54 -11.56 -21.99 -5.76
CA SER A 54 -12.31 -21.58 -4.55
C SER A 54 -12.12 -22.53 -3.35
N THR A 55 -11.76 -23.79 -3.60
CA THR A 55 -11.53 -24.81 -2.57
C THR A 55 -10.26 -24.53 -1.77
N ASP A 56 -9.14 -24.25 -2.44
CA ASP A 56 -7.84 -23.95 -1.78
C ASP A 56 -7.93 -22.68 -0.93
N ILE A 57 -8.70 -21.73 -1.41
CA ILE A 57 -9.00 -20.45 -0.77
C ILE A 57 -9.73 -20.63 0.56
N SER A 58 -10.73 -21.53 0.63
CA SER A 58 -11.45 -21.79 1.89
C SER A 58 -10.60 -22.51 2.94
N PHE A 59 -9.72 -23.43 2.50
CA PHE A 59 -8.78 -24.13 3.38
C PHE A 59 -7.81 -23.17 4.07
N ILE A 60 -7.33 -22.18 3.33
CA ILE A 60 -6.43 -21.13 3.82
C ILE A 60 -7.10 -20.25 4.89
N MET A 61 -8.37 -19.87 4.70
CA MET A 61 -9.11 -19.01 5.62
C MET A 61 -9.27 -19.62 7.02
N ASP A 62 -9.51 -20.92 7.10
CA ASP A 62 -9.83 -21.60 8.37
C ASP A 62 -8.66 -22.35 9.00
N SER A 63 -7.49 -22.28 8.36
CA SER A 63 -6.23 -22.87 8.80
C SER A 63 -5.93 -22.53 10.26
N GLN A 64 -5.54 -23.55 11.03
CA GLN A 64 -5.04 -23.38 12.41
C GLN A 64 -3.82 -22.45 12.45
N LYS A 65 -3.04 -22.40 11.37
CA LYS A 65 -1.87 -21.55 11.25
C LYS A 65 -2.24 -20.08 11.10
N ALA A 66 -3.26 -19.77 10.29
CA ALA A 66 -3.80 -18.41 10.19
C ALA A 66 -4.38 -17.92 11.52
N LYS A 67 -5.11 -18.78 12.25
CA LYS A 67 -5.63 -18.47 13.60
C LYS A 67 -4.51 -18.18 14.60
N LYS A 68 -3.44 -18.97 14.58
CA LYS A 68 -2.23 -18.72 15.38
C LYS A 68 -1.58 -17.38 15.02
N GLY A 69 -1.49 -17.06 13.73
CA GLY A 69 -0.95 -15.78 13.26
C GLY A 69 -1.77 -14.59 13.72
N LYS A 70 -3.10 -14.67 13.66
CA LYS A 70 -3.99 -13.63 14.18
C LYS A 70 -3.75 -13.37 15.66
N LYS A 71 -3.71 -14.44 16.47
CA LYS A 71 -3.44 -14.33 17.91
C LYS A 71 -2.05 -13.72 18.15
N LEU A 72 -1.04 -14.19 17.42
CA LEU A 72 0.34 -13.71 17.55
C LEU A 72 0.45 -12.22 17.24
N LEU A 73 -0.16 -11.72 16.15
CA LEU A 73 -0.16 -10.30 15.84
C LEU A 73 -0.77 -9.48 16.99
N HIS A 74 -1.91 -9.94 17.50
CA HIS A 74 -2.58 -9.29 18.62
C HIS A 74 -1.73 -9.26 19.89
N ASP A 75 -1.11 -10.39 20.26
CA ASP A 75 -0.22 -10.49 21.42
C ASP A 75 1.00 -9.55 21.29
N ILE A 76 1.59 -9.48 20.09
CA ILE A 76 2.72 -8.57 19.78
C ILE A 76 2.30 -7.13 20.00
N LEU A 77 1.16 -6.71 19.43
CA LEU A 77 0.77 -5.30 19.43
C LEU A 77 0.20 -4.84 20.77
N ILE A 78 -0.50 -5.72 21.51
CA ILE A 78 -0.92 -5.42 22.89
C ILE A 78 0.29 -5.19 23.80
N ALA A 79 1.38 -5.93 23.63
CA ALA A 79 2.60 -5.68 24.42
C ALA A 79 3.14 -4.25 24.24
N HIS A 80 2.73 -3.56 23.16
CA HIS A 80 3.01 -2.15 22.87
C HIS A 80 1.75 -1.31 23.14
N ASN A 81 1.33 -1.21 24.40
CA ASN A 81 0.09 -0.58 24.93
C ASN A 81 -0.31 0.82 24.38
N ILE A 82 0.55 1.47 23.61
CA ILE A 82 0.38 2.80 23.01
C ILE A 82 -0.03 2.76 21.54
N VAL A 83 0.15 1.63 20.86
CA VAL A 83 -0.16 1.47 19.43
C VAL A 83 -1.67 1.48 19.21
N ASP A 84 -2.12 2.17 18.17
CA ASP A 84 -3.55 2.23 17.83
C ASP A 84 -4.10 0.83 17.52
N GLN A 85 -5.33 0.57 17.98
CA GLN A 85 -6.03 -0.68 17.71
C GLN A 85 -6.26 -0.92 16.22
N PHE A 86 -6.22 0.12 15.38
CA PHE A 86 -6.21 0.01 13.92
C PHE A 86 -5.17 -1.01 13.43
N TYR A 87 -3.99 -1.08 14.05
CA TYR A 87 -2.92 -2.00 13.64
C TYR A 87 -3.14 -3.45 14.07
N TYR A 88 -4.14 -3.73 14.93
CA TYR A 88 -4.37 -5.08 15.48
C TYR A 88 -4.98 -6.03 14.45
N GLU A 89 -5.43 -5.50 13.31
CA GLU A 89 -5.87 -6.25 12.16
C GLU A 89 -5.08 -5.79 10.91
N PRO A 90 -5.05 -6.61 9.84
CA PRO A 90 -4.53 -6.14 8.57
C PRO A 90 -5.28 -4.91 8.06
N TYR A 91 -4.62 -4.11 7.24
CA TYR A 91 -5.21 -2.92 6.63
C TYR A 91 -4.77 -2.77 5.17
N LEU A 92 -5.60 -2.12 4.37
CA LEU A 92 -5.33 -1.84 2.98
C LEU A 92 -4.34 -0.68 2.85
N PHE A 93 -3.26 -0.92 2.13
CA PHE A 93 -2.32 0.09 1.70
C PHE A 93 -2.46 0.34 0.19
N GLY A 94 -2.39 1.61 -0.20
CA GLY A 94 -2.51 1.98 -1.61
C GLY A 94 -3.88 1.66 -2.22
N GLU A 95 -4.96 1.66 -1.43
CA GLU A 95 -6.32 1.29 -1.85
C GLU A 95 -6.89 2.09 -3.03
N GLY A 96 -6.43 3.34 -3.21
CA GLY A 96 -6.76 4.17 -4.37
C GLY A 96 -5.97 3.85 -5.64
N THR A 97 -4.96 2.98 -5.56
CA THR A 97 -4.06 2.63 -6.68
C THR A 97 -4.48 1.35 -7.38
N ALA A 98 -3.94 1.08 -8.57
CA ALA A 98 -4.25 -0.13 -9.33
C ALA A 98 -3.78 -1.43 -8.65
N ASN A 99 -2.82 -1.35 -7.71
CA ASN A 99 -2.19 -2.49 -7.06
C ASN A 99 -2.23 -2.33 -5.53
N PRO A 100 -3.42 -2.35 -4.91
CA PRO A 100 -3.51 -2.26 -3.46
C PRO A 100 -2.92 -3.51 -2.81
N LYS A 101 -2.38 -3.35 -1.60
CA LYS A 101 -1.80 -4.43 -0.80
C LYS A 101 -2.51 -4.52 0.54
N LEU A 102 -2.62 -5.73 1.07
CA LEU A 102 -3.04 -5.95 2.45
C LEU A 102 -1.81 -6.02 3.36
N ASN A 103 -1.77 -5.18 4.37
CA ASN A 103 -0.59 -4.98 5.20
C ASN A 103 -0.85 -5.36 6.65
N ILE A 104 0.16 -5.89 7.31
CA ILE A 104 0.29 -5.80 8.77
C ILE A 104 1.58 -5.06 9.10
N SER A 105 1.57 -4.27 10.18
CA SER A 105 2.74 -3.53 10.66
C SER A 105 3.26 -4.11 11.95
N LEU A 106 4.58 -4.31 12.03
CA LEU A 106 5.27 -4.74 13.23
C LEU A 106 6.25 -3.66 13.71
N PRO A 107 6.40 -3.45 15.03
CA PRO A 107 7.50 -2.64 15.55
C PRO A 107 8.88 -3.19 15.15
N VAL A 108 9.84 -2.29 14.96
CA VAL A 108 11.25 -2.64 14.66
C VAL A 108 11.81 -3.64 15.67
N GLY A 109 12.48 -4.67 15.15
CA GLY A 109 13.11 -5.75 15.89
C GLY A 109 12.19 -6.93 16.17
N VAL A 110 10.86 -6.76 16.08
CA VAL A 110 9.92 -7.84 16.37
C VAL A 110 10.12 -9.02 15.42
N TRP A 111 10.17 -8.77 14.10
CA TRP A 111 10.25 -9.83 13.10
C TRP A 111 11.50 -10.70 13.24
N ALA A 112 12.64 -10.07 13.51
CA ALA A 112 13.92 -10.74 13.68
C ALA A 112 13.96 -11.67 14.92
N ASN A 113 13.10 -11.41 15.90
CA ASN A 113 13.01 -12.20 17.14
C ASN A 113 11.94 -13.31 17.06
N LEU A 114 11.16 -13.38 15.98
CA LEU A 114 10.20 -14.46 15.78
C LEU A 114 10.87 -15.73 15.28
N THR A 115 10.37 -16.88 15.71
CA THR A 115 10.75 -18.16 15.10
C THR A 115 10.23 -18.27 13.67
N THR A 116 10.81 -19.16 12.87
CA THR A 116 10.33 -19.46 11.51
C THR A 116 8.85 -19.83 11.48
N ASP A 117 8.38 -20.59 12.47
CA ASP A 117 6.96 -20.99 12.57
C ASP A 117 6.05 -19.80 12.88
N GLN A 118 6.50 -18.88 13.73
CA GLN A 118 5.78 -17.65 14.05
C GLN A 118 5.69 -16.71 12.84
N GLN A 119 6.81 -16.52 12.12
CA GLN A 119 6.85 -15.75 10.88
C GLN A 119 5.88 -16.34 9.85
N ALA A 120 5.94 -17.66 9.64
CA ALA A 120 5.05 -18.35 8.72
C ALA A 120 3.57 -18.28 9.16
N ALA A 121 3.30 -18.21 10.47
CA ALA A 121 1.94 -18.01 10.98
C ALA A 121 1.40 -16.60 10.67
N LEU A 122 2.22 -15.55 10.82
CA LEU A 122 1.82 -14.18 10.45
C LEU A 122 1.54 -14.06 8.95
N GLU A 123 2.37 -14.68 8.11
CA GLU A 123 2.18 -14.71 6.66
C GLU A 123 0.90 -15.45 6.27
N ALA A 124 0.64 -16.59 6.93
CA ALA A 124 -0.60 -17.33 6.76
C ALA A 124 -1.80 -16.45 7.12
N TYR A 125 -1.73 -15.77 8.25
CA TYR A 125 -2.81 -14.88 8.68
C TYR A 125 -3.11 -13.77 7.66
N VAL A 126 -2.11 -12.98 7.26
CA VAL A 126 -2.36 -11.86 6.33
C VAL A 126 -2.89 -12.35 4.99
N SER A 127 -2.36 -13.44 4.45
CA SER A 127 -2.85 -13.99 3.18
C SER A 127 -4.28 -14.53 3.29
N SER A 128 -4.65 -15.12 4.44
CA SER A 128 -6.00 -15.64 4.68
C SER A 128 -7.08 -14.57 4.68
N GLU A 129 -6.71 -13.32 4.96
CA GLU A 129 -7.65 -12.19 5.06
C GLU A 129 -7.98 -11.54 3.71
N ILE A 130 -7.26 -11.87 2.63
CA ILE A 130 -7.48 -11.29 1.29
C ILE A 130 -8.92 -11.49 0.79
N ILE A 131 -9.52 -12.66 1.04
CA ILE A 131 -10.89 -12.94 0.61
C ILE A 131 -11.89 -12.12 1.41
N THR A 132 -11.65 -11.98 2.71
CA THR A 132 -12.46 -11.13 3.58
C THR A 132 -12.38 -9.68 3.11
N VAL A 133 -11.19 -9.20 2.74
CA VAL A 133 -10.97 -7.88 2.14
C VAL A 133 -11.75 -7.69 0.84
N TRP A 134 -11.82 -8.70 -0.04
CA TRP A 134 -12.65 -8.61 -1.26
C TRP A 134 -14.15 -8.45 -0.94
N ARG A 135 -14.62 -9.09 0.12
CA ARG A 135 -16.04 -9.09 0.53
C ARG A 135 -16.40 -7.82 1.31
N THR A 136 -15.53 -7.39 2.20
CA THR A 136 -15.76 -6.26 3.12
C THR A 136 -14.56 -5.31 3.14
N PRO A 137 -14.22 -4.65 2.02
CA PRO A 137 -12.97 -3.87 1.90
C PRO A 137 -12.88 -2.74 2.91
N PHE A 138 -14.01 -2.09 3.23
CA PHE A 138 -14.01 -0.93 4.11
C PHE A 138 -13.79 -1.25 5.59
N LYS A 139 -13.80 -2.53 5.98
CA LYS A 139 -13.35 -2.95 7.32
C LYS A 139 -11.84 -2.74 7.46
N TYR A 140 -11.09 -2.92 6.37
CA TYR A 140 -9.63 -2.88 6.31
C TYR A 140 -9.12 -1.53 5.78
N SER A 141 -10.01 -0.57 5.52
CA SER A 141 -9.72 0.64 4.76
C SER A 141 -9.86 1.87 5.65
N VAL A 142 -9.04 2.89 5.41
CA VAL A 142 -9.27 4.23 5.98
C VAL A 142 -10.35 5.00 5.21
N VAL A 143 -10.62 4.61 3.95
CA VAL A 143 -11.70 5.15 3.13
C VAL A 143 -13.06 4.68 3.66
N LYS A 144 -13.93 5.64 4.00
CA LYS A 144 -15.30 5.36 4.43
C LYS A 144 -16.14 4.84 3.26
N ALA A 145 -17.03 3.88 3.55
CA ALA A 145 -17.88 3.23 2.55
C ALA A 145 -18.81 4.17 1.77
N ASN A 146 -19.14 5.34 2.34
CA ASN A 146 -19.99 6.38 1.74
C ASN A 146 -19.20 7.52 1.07
N SER A 147 -17.87 7.47 1.06
CA SER A 147 -17.05 8.50 0.41
C SER A 147 -16.99 8.34 -1.11
N PRO A 148 -16.72 9.40 -1.88
CA PRO A 148 -16.51 9.28 -3.34
C PRO A 148 -15.40 8.30 -3.72
N ALA A 149 -14.33 8.21 -2.92
CA ALA A 149 -13.21 7.30 -3.14
C ALA A 149 -13.61 5.81 -3.02
N ALA A 150 -14.71 5.49 -2.34
CA ALA A 150 -15.20 4.14 -2.12
C ALA A 150 -15.41 3.34 -3.42
N ILE A 151 -15.77 4.02 -4.52
CA ILE A 151 -15.96 3.40 -5.84
C ILE A 151 -14.63 2.86 -6.38
N ILE A 152 -13.57 3.68 -6.30
CA ILE A 152 -12.23 3.33 -6.77
C ILE A 152 -11.64 2.23 -5.90
N THR A 153 -11.75 2.35 -4.57
CA THR A 153 -11.30 1.32 -3.62
C THR A 153 -11.95 -0.04 -3.92
N LYS A 154 -13.28 -0.11 -4.08
CA LYS A 154 -13.97 -1.37 -4.44
C LYS A 154 -13.47 -1.96 -5.74
N LYS A 155 -13.24 -1.11 -6.76
CA LYS A 155 -12.76 -1.54 -8.07
C LYS A 155 -11.36 -2.15 -7.95
N ASN A 156 -10.45 -1.48 -7.25
CA ASN A 156 -9.06 -1.90 -7.14
C ASN A 156 -8.91 -3.15 -6.27
N VAL A 157 -9.60 -3.22 -5.13
CA VAL A 157 -9.56 -4.40 -4.24
C VAL A 157 -10.03 -5.67 -4.96
N LYS A 158 -11.02 -5.58 -5.86
CA LYS A 158 -11.48 -6.73 -6.66
C LYS A 158 -10.42 -7.31 -7.61
N ASN A 159 -9.37 -6.53 -7.90
CA ASN A 159 -8.26 -6.94 -8.76
C ASN A 159 -7.08 -7.52 -7.97
N MET A 160 -7.12 -7.49 -6.63
CA MET A 160 -6.08 -8.11 -5.82
C MET A 160 -6.05 -9.62 -6.04
N TYR A 161 -4.85 -10.18 -5.93
CA TYR A 161 -4.54 -11.59 -5.89
C TYR A 161 -4.33 -12.05 -4.45
N PHE A 162 -4.34 -13.36 -4.21
CA PHE A 162 -4.13 -13.94 -2.87
C PHE A 162 -2.76 -13.60 -2.25
N TYR A 163 -1.80 -13.21 -3.10
CA TYR A 163 -0.44 -12.81 -2.74
C TYR A 163 -0.25 -11.28 -2.69
N ASP A 164 -1.31 -10.49 -2.87
CA ASP A 164 -1.24 -9.02 -2.74
C ASP A 164 -1.27 -8.58 -1.28
N TRP A 165 -0.25 -9.00 -0.55
CA TRP A 165 -0.02 -8.63 0.83
C TRP A 165 1.47 -8.38 1.11
N GLU A 166 1.71 -7.61 2.15
CA GLU A 166 3.04 -7.40 2.72
C GLU A 166 3.00 -7.33 4.25
N ILE A 167 4.10 -7.75 4.86
CA ILE A 167 4.38 -7.52 6.27
C ILE A 167 5.45 -6.45 6.29
N ILE A 168 5.19 -5.38 7.03
CA ILE A 168 6.11 -4.25 7.15
C ILE A 168 6.62 -4.12 8.58
N GLU A 169 7.82 -3.58 8.70
CA GLU A 169 8.48 -3.27 9.95
C GLU A 169 8.72 -1.76 10.04
N GLY A 170 8.56 -1.22 11.24
CA GLY A 170 8.49 0.23 11.43
C GLY A 170 8.77 0.71 12.84
N LYS A 171 9.31 1.92 12.97
CA LYS A 171 9.38 2.59 14.27
C LYS A 171 7.99 3.04 14.69
N ILE A 172 7.72 2.90 15.98
CA ILE A 172 6.55 3.53 16.60
C ILE A 172 6.81 5.05 16.63
N THR A 173 5.82 5.84 16.25
CA THR A 173 5.90 7.31 16.25
C THR A 173 6.11 7.86 17.66
N ASN A 174 6.58 9.12 17.76
CA ASN A 174 6.88 9.74 19.05
C ASN A 174 5.66 9.84 19.99
N ASN A 175 4.45 9.91 19.43
CA ASN A 175 3.20 9.90 20.20
C ASN A 175 2.73 8.47 20.56
N GLY A 176 3.51 7.44 20.21
CA GLY A 176 3.23 6.05 20.51
C GLY A 176 2.20 5.36 19.62
N ARG A 177 1.44 6.13 18.85
CA ARG A 177 0.19 5.65 18.25
C ARG A 177 0.39 4.87 16.96
N ASP A 178 1.25 5.36 16.07
CA ASP A 178 1.35 4.89 14.71
C ASP A 178 2.67 4.12 14.49
N ILE A 179 2.68 3.19 13.52
CA ILE A 179 3.88 2.49 13.08
C ILE A 179 4.27 3.02 11.69
N LEU A 180 5.48 3.57 11.58
CA LEU A 180 6.00 4.12 10.33
C LEU A 180 6.36 3.01 9.35
N HIS A 181 6.02 3.15 8.07
CA HIS A 181 6.49 2.22 7.05
C HIS A 181 7.97 2.48 6.75
N GLU A 182 8.88 1.73 7.39
CA GLU A 182 10.33 1.84 7.13
C GLU A 182 10.84 0.75 6.18
N LYS A 183 10.33 -0.48 6.32
CA LYS A 183 10.84 -1.63 5.57
C LYS A 183 9.77 -2.70 5.34
N THR A 184 9.66 -3.20 4.11
CA THR A 184 8.94 -4.45 3.81
C THR A 184 9.82 -5.66 4.19
N ILE A 185 9.32 -6.53 5.06
CA ILE A 185 10.06 -7.70 5.60
C ILE A 185 9.61 -9.03 5.02
N SER A 186 8.37 -9.12 4.54
CA SER A 186 7.85 -10.30 3.83
C SER A 186 6.76 -9.87 2.86
N THR A 187 6.68 -10.52 1.71
CA THR A 187 5.67 -10.25 0.69
C THR A 187 5.04 -11.54 0.20
N GLY A 188 3.79 -11.44 -0.26
CA GLY A 188 3.10 -12.58 -0.86
C GLY A 188 3.69 -13.03 -2.18
N GLU A 189 4.47 -12.20 -2.87
CA GLU A 189 5.10 -12.54 -4.15
C GLU A 189 5.92 -13.83 -4.07
N LYS A 190 6.50 -14.13 -2.89
CA LYS A 190 7.22 -15.38 -2.66
C LYS A 190 6.34 -16.64 -2.70
N TRP A 191 5.02 -16.48 -2.73
CA TRP A 191 4.01 -17.53 -2.87
C TRP A 191 3.37 -17.57 -4.26
N GLN A 192 3.76 -16.65 -5.14
CA GLN A 192 3.35 -16.70 -6.53
C GLN A 192 3.77 -18.06 -7.11
N ASP A 193 2.83 -18.70 -7.82
CA ASP A 193 3.01 -20.01 -8.46
C ASP A 193 3.30 -21.18 -7.50
N LYS A 194 3.08 -21.00 -6.18
CA LYS A 194 3.23 -22.08 -5.19
C LYS A 194 1.89 -22.73 -4.85
N ASP A 195 1.95 -24.03 -4.59
CA ASP A 195 0.85 -24.79 -3.99
C ASP A 195 0.69 -24.38 -2.52
N LEU A 196 -0.31 -23.54 -2.26
CA LEU A 196 -0.57 -22.98 -0.94
C LEU A 196 -1.04 -24.01 0.07
N SER A 197 -1.63 -25.13 -0.36
CA SER A 197 -2.09 -26.18 0.56
C SER A 197 -0.96 -26.74 1.45
N LYS A 198 0.30 -26.60 1.02
CA LYS A 198 1.50 -27.02 1.76
C LYS A 198 1.93 -26.04 2.86
N TYR A 199 1.38 -24.82 2.85
CA TYR A 199 1.80 -23.74 3.74
C TYR A 199 0.78 -23.43 4.84
N PHE A 200 -0.42 -24.00 4.75
CA PHE A 200 -1.60 -23.70 5.58
C PHE A 200 -2.15 -24.93 6.28
#